data_AF-A0A368UIX5-F1
#
_entry.id   AF-A0A368UIX5-F1
#
_cell.length_a   1.000
_cell.length_b   1.000
_cell.length_c   1.000
_cell.angle_alpha   90.00
_cell.angle_beta   90.00
_cell.angle_gamma   90.00
#
_symmetry.space_group_name_H-M   'P 1'
#
loop_
_entity.id
_entity.type
_entity.pdbx_description
1 polymer ?
#
loop_
_entity_poly.entity_id
_entity_poly.type
_entity_poly.pdbx_seq_one_letter_code
_entity_poly.pdbx_strand_id
1 'polypeptide(L)'
;MDFVTNSSSTCFVIIVDEELKFDEFINVIGIKNDSSFRDIYESLFYAFKDNLEPAREFINTCRWRQDGESVEDFISRMYPPKTLEKFKEAEQKGKKVFMGWLSSENNVIESFFCTDYFIIDSKNIYIDYSVDGW
;
A
#
# COMPACT_ATOMS: atom_id res chain seq x y z
N MET A 1 21.37 -17.17 -19.41
CA MET A 1 19.95 -16.90 -19.77
C MET A 1 19.29 -16.65 -18.46
N ASP A 2 19.30 -15.39 -18.03
CA ASP A 2 18.71 -15.02 -16.74
C ASP A 2 17.27 -14.61 -17.04
N PHE A 3 16.33 -15.44 -16.60
CA PHE A 3 14.94 -15.01 -16.51
C PHE A 3 14.91 -13.92 -15.45
N VAL A 4 14.50 -12.72 -15.84
CA VAL A 4 14.14 -11.67 -14.88
C VAL A 4 12.87 -12.17 -14.20
N THR A 5 13.00 -12.80 -13.04
CA THR A 5 11.88 -13.04 -12.15
C THR A 5 11.52 -11.68 -11.57
N ASN A 6 10.61 -10.97 -12.24
CA ASN A 6 9.97 -9.83 -11.60
C ASN A 6 9.27 -10.35 -10.32
N SER A 7 9.39 -9.59 -9.24
CA SER A 7 8.77 -9.91 -7.95
C SER A 7 7.26 -10.08 -8.17
N SER A 8 6.72 -11.23 -7.80
CA SER A 8 5.28 -11.53 -7.81
C SER A 8 4.50 -10.79 -6.72
N SER A 9 5.07 -9.71 -6.17
CA SER A 9 4.49 -9.01 -5.03
C SER A 9 4.77 -7.51 -5.08
N THR A 10 3.72 -6.73 -4.80
CA THR A 10 3.74 -5.26 -4.77
C THR A 10 3.57 -4.80 -3.33
N CYS A 11 4.46 -3.93 -2.85
CA CYS A 11 4.40 -3.37 -1.50
C CYS A 11 3.59 -2.07 -1.49
N PHE A 12 2.83 -1.84 -0.43
CA PHE A 12 2.02 -0.64 -0.29
C PHE A 12 2.12 -0.01 1.10
N VAL A 13 1.86 1.30 1.16
CA VAL A 13 1.74 2.09 2.39
C VAL A 13 0.34 2.67 2.47
N ILE A 14 -0.32 2.53 3.62
CA ILE A 14 -1.63 3.13 3.90
C ILE A 14 -1.54 3.95 5.18
N ILE A 15 -1.98 5.21 5.12
CA ILE A 15 -2.06 6.12 6.26
C ILE A 15 -3.51 6.54 6.43
N VAL A 16 -4.04 6.34 7.63
CA VAL A 16 -5.42 6.67 8.02
C VAL A 16 -5.44 7.27 9.42
N ASP A 17 -6.51 8.02 9.73
CA ASP A 17 -6.67 8.59 11.07
C ASP A 17 -6.81 7.51 12.15
N GLU A 18 -7.67 6.51 11.90
CA GLU A 18 -7.92 5.41 12.84
C GLU A 18 -7.93 4.06 12.14
N GLU A 19 -8.81 3.89 11.14
CA GLU A 19 -9.04 2.63 10.43
C GLU A 19 -9.36 2.90 8.96
N LEU A 20 -8.89 2.02 8.08
CA LEU A 20 -9.31 2.02 6.68
C LEU A 20 -10.75 1.49 6.55
N LYS A 21 -11.68 2.36 6.12
CA LYS A 21 -13.10 2.02 5.93
C LYS A 21 -13.47 1.97 4.45
N PHE A 22 -14.32 1.02 4.08
CA PHE A 22 -14.67 0.76 2.69
C PHE A 22 -15.32 1.96 2.00
N ASP A 23 -16.31 2.58 2.66
CA ASP A 23 -17.01 3.74 2.10
C ASP A 23 -16.08 4.93 1.87
N GLU A 24 -15.12 5.15 2.78
CA GLU A 24 -14.13 6.21 2.64
C GLU A 24 -13.17 5.90 1.48
N PHE A 25 -12.71 4.65 1.37
CA PHE A 25 -11.83 4.17 0.29
C PHE A 25 -12.47 4.33 -1.09
N ILE A 26 -13.70 3.84 -1.29
CA ILE A 26 -14.43 3.95 -2.56
C ILE A 26 -14.65 5.42 -2.93
N ASN A 27 -14.98 6.26 -1.94
CA ASN A 27 -15.19 7.68 -2.16
C ASN A 27 -13.89 8.40 -2.58
N VAL A 28 -12.74 8.08 -1.97
CA VAL A 28 -11.46 8.71 -2.36
C VAL A 28 -10.93 8.23 -3.71
N ILE A 29 -11.22 7.00 -4.12
CA ILE A 29 -10.91 6.52 -5.49
C ILE A 29 -11.84 7.19 -6.52
N GLY A 30 -13.03 7.60 -6.11
CA GLY A 30 -14.00 8.27 -6.99
C GLY A 30 -14.82 7.30 -7.85
N ILE A 31 -14.96 6.04 -7.41
CA ILE A 31 -15.84 5.07 -8.07
C ILE A 31 -17.29 5.39 -7.73
N LYS A 32 -18.13 5.55 -8.75
CA LYS A 32 -19.57 5.71 -8.56
C LYS A 32 -20.18 4.39 -8.10
N ASN A 33 -21.20 4.48 -7.24
CA ASN A 33 -21.85 3.31 -6.64
C ASN A 33 -22.48 2.33 -7.65
N ASP A 34 -22.82 2.81 -8.85
CA ASP A 34 -23.42 2.05 -9.96
C ASP A 34 -22.38 1.53 -10.97
N SER A 35 -21.09 1.73 -10.70
CA SER A 35 -19.99 1.31 -11.58
C SER A 35 -19.71 -0.19 -11.46
N SER A 36 -19.52 -0.86 -12.59
CA SER A 36 -19.03 -2.25 -12.63
C SER A 36 -17.62 -2.43 -12.05
N PHE A 37 -16.89 -1.34 -11.82
CA PHE A 37 -15.58 -1.38 -11.14
C PHE A 37 -15.69 -1.49 -9.62
N ARG A 38 -16.88 -1.29 -9.03
CA ARG A 38 -17.06 -1.35 -7.58
C ARG A 38 -16.56 -2.67 -7.00
N ASP A 39 -16.94 -3.80 -7.60
CA ASP A 39 -16.60 -5.14 -7.12
C ASP A 39 -15.08 -5.40 -7.16
N ILE A 40 -14.38 -4.79 -8.14
CA ILE A 40 -12.93 -4.87 -8.29
C ILE A 40 -12.23 -4.13 -7.15
N TYR A 41 -12.67 -2.90 -6.85
CA TYR A 41 -12.11 -2.11 -5.76
C TYR A 41 -12.54 -2.62 -4.38
N GLU A 42 -13.70 -3.25 -4.26
CA GLU A 42 -14.10 -3.98 -3.05
C GLU A 42 -13.15 -5.15 -2.77
N SER A 43 -12.85 -5.93 -3.80
CA SER A 43 -11.88 -7.02 -3.69
C SER A 43 -10.48 -6.49 -3.30
N LEU A 44 -10.04 -5.37 -3.88
CA LEU A 44 -8.78 -4.71 -3.50
C LEU A 44 -8.79 -4.23 -2.03
N PHE A 45 -9.89 -3.64 -1.59
CA PHE A 45 -10.04 -3.17 -0.21
C PHE A 45 -9.88 -4.31 0.79
N TYR A 46 -10.52 -5.45 0.53
CA TYR A 46 -10.39 -6.62 1.39
C TYR A 46 -8.97 -7.22 1.32
N ALA A 47 -8.35 -7.24 0.13
CA ALA A 47 -6.96 -7.67 -0.01
C ALA A 47 -5.98 -6.81 0.81
N PHE A 48 -6.22 -5.49 0.89
CA PHE A 48 -5.50 -4.63 1.84
C PHE A 48 -5.78 -5.03 3.28
N LYS A 49 -7.05 -5.07 3.69
CA LYS A 49 -7.47 -5.41 5.07
C LYS A 49 -6.81 -6.68 5.60
N ASP A 50 -6.71 -7.71 4.78
CA ASP A 50 -6.19 -9.01 5.17
C ASP A 50 -4.65 -9.04 5.30
N ASN A 51 -3.94 -8.08 4.67
CA ASN A 51 -2.47 -8.02 4.63
C ASN A 51 -1.90 -6.72 5.21
N LEU A 52 -2.65 -6.02 6.07
CA LEU A 52 -2.20 -4.79 6.72
C LEU A 52 -1.53 -5.08 8.06
N GLU A 53 -0.28 -4.66 8.19
CA GLU A 53 0.47 -4.66 9.45
C GLU A 53 0.91 -3.24 9.82
N PRO A 54 1.09 -2.91 11.12
CA PRO A 54 1.70 -1.64 11.52
C PRO A 54 3.04 -1.44 10.81
N ALA A 55 3.24 -0.28 10.18
CA ALA A 55 4.37 -0.08 9.25
C ALA A 55 5.75 -0.38 9.88
N ARG A 56 5.95 0.01 11.14
CA ARG A 56 7.21 -0.29 11.86
C ARG A 56 7.42 -1.79 12.10
N GLU A 57 6.35 -2.53 12.39
CA GLU A 57 6.41 -3.99 12.58
C GLU A 57 6.71 -4.68 11.26
N PHE A 58 5.96 -4.33 10.21
CA PHE A 58 6.15 -4.82 8.84
C PHE A 58 7.59 -4.62 8.35
N ILE A 59 8.12 -3.39 8.46
CA ILE A 59 9.48 -3.09 7.98
C ILE A 59 10.52 -3.90 8.76
N ASN A 60 10.32 -4.11 10.07
CA ASN A 60 11.26 -4.85 10.89
C ASN A 60 11.40 -6.33 10.47
N THR A 61 10.35 -6.92 9.91
CA THR A 61 10.31 -8.32 9.43
C THR A 61 10.44 -8.42 7.91
N CYS A 62 10.45 -7.29 7.20
CA CYS A 62 10.43 -7.23 5.75
C CYS A 62 11.72 -7.79 5.13
N ARG A 63 11.58 -8.72 4.18
CA ARG A 63 12.71 -9.32 3.44
C ARG A 63 13.54 -8.32 2.62
N TRP A 64 12.96 -7.15 2.29
CA TRP A 64 13.64 -6.10 1.52
C TRP A 64 14.41 -5.12 2.41
N ARG A 65 14.32 -5.25 3.73
CA ARG A 65 15.08 -4.43 4.66
C ARG A 65 16.54 -4.85 4.66
N GLN A 66 17.43 -3.86 4.59
CA GLN A 66 18.87 -4.09 4.65
C GLN A 66 19.35 -4.13 6.12
N ASP A 67 20.44 -4.85 6.40
CA ASP A 67 20.99 -4.92 7.74
C ASP A 67 21.41 -3.53 8.25
N GLY A 68 21.01 -3.20 9.48
CA GLY A 68 21.24 -1.88 10.06
C GLY A 68 20.40 -0.72 9.49
N GLU A 69 19.51 -0.98 8.52
CA GLU A 69 18.66 0.05 7.91
C GLU A 69 17.58 0.54 8.88
N SER A 70 17.42 1.87 8.99
CA SER A 70 16.31 2.46 9.74
C SER A 70 14.99 2.37 8.98
N VAL A 71 13.86 2.55 9.68
CA VAL A 71 12.53 2.58 9.05
C VAL A 71 12.44 3.71 8.02
N GLU A 72 13.00 4.87 8.36
CA GLU A 72 12.98 6.05 7.54
C GLU A 72 13.86 5.89 6.29
N ASP A 73 15.01 5.22 6.41
CA ASP A 73 15.89 4.91 5.26
C ASP A 73 15.22 3.90 4.32
N PHE A 74 14.55 2.88 4.86
CA PHE A 74 13.78 1.91 4.08
C PHE A 74 12.70 2.62 3.25
N ILE A 75 11.89 3.48 3.88
CA ILE A 75 10.83 4.21 3.17
C ILE A 75 11.42 5.14 2.12
N SER A 76 12.52 5.84 2.43
CA SER A 76 13.19 6.75 1.49
C SER A 76 13.75 6.03 0.26
N ARG A 77 14.18 4.77 0.42
CA ARG A 77 14.71 3.95 -0.66
C ARG A 77 13.62 3.35 -1.52
N MET A 78 12.53 2.89 -0.90
CA MET A 78 11.48 2.16 -1.59
C MET A 78 10.44 3.10 -2.21
N TYR A 79 10.13 4.23 -1.56
CA TYR A 79 9.01 5.09 -1.93
C TYR A 79 9.46 6.51 -2.33
N PRO A 80 8.60 7.26 -3.04
CA PRO A 80 8.85 8.67 -3.31
C PRO A 80 9.07 9.48 -2.01
N PRO A 81 9.85 10.57 -2.05
CA PRO A 81 10.14 11.39 -0.86
C PRO A 81 8.89 11.87 -0.10
N LYS A 82 7.80 12.12 -0.83
CA LYS A 82 6.50 12.52 -0.27
C LYS A 82 5.94 11.49 0.72
N THR A 83 6.21 10.20 0.51
CA THR A 83 5.72 9.12 1.36
C THR A 83 6.43 9.13 2.71
N LEU A 84 7.72 9.44 2.73
CA LEU A 84 8.45 9.66 3.98
C LEU A 84 7.92 10.89 4.74
N GLU A 85 7.62 11.98 4.03
CA GLU A 85 7.04 13.18 4.65
C GLU A 85 5.68 12.86 5.30
N LYS A 86 4.79 12.17 4.56
CA LYS A 86 3.48 11.75 5.06
C LYS A 86 3.59 10.76 6.22
N PHE A 87 4.54 9.82 6.16
CA PHE A 87 4.83 8.90 7.25
C PHE A 87 5.19 9.65 8.54
N LYS A 88 6.17 10.57 8.48
CA LYS A 88 6.60 11.36 9.64
C LYS A 88 5.49 12.25 10.18
N GLU A 89 4.73 12.89 9.30
CA GLU A 89 3.59 13.73 9.68
C GLU A 89 2.49 12.90 10.38
N ALA A 90 2.21 11.69 9.87
CA ALA A 90 1.24 10.79 10.44
C ALA A 90 1.62 10.37 11.87
N GLU A 91 2.88 9.99 12.09
CA GLU A 91 3.37 9.63 13.42
C GLU A 91 3.29 10.79 14.41
N GLN A 92 3.68 12.00 13.99
CA GLN A 92 3.59 13.20 14.83
C GLN A 92 2.14 13.53 15.22
N LYS A 93 1.18 13.23 14.34
CA LYS A 93 -0.25 13.48 14.56
C LYS A 93 -0.98 12.32 15.23
N GLY A 94 -0.29 11.23 15.55
CA GLY A 94 -0.89 10.03 16.15
C GLY A 94 -1.79 9.23 15.20
N LYS A 95 -1.68 9.46 13.89
CA LYS A 95 -2.37 8.67 12.87
C LYS A 95 -1.79 7.26 12.78
N LYS A 96 -2.53 6.35 12.16
CA LYS A 96 -2.08 4.98 11.91
C LYS A 96 -1.40 4.88 10.56
N VAL A 97 -0.21 4.29 10.55
CA VAL A 97 0.53 3.96 9.33
C VAL A 97 0.65 2.45 9.26
N PHE A 98 0.21 1.91 8.14
CA PHE A 98 0.22 0.49 7.86
C PHE A 98 0.96 0.21 6.56
N MET A 99 1.53 -0.99 6.48
CA MET A 99 2.15 -1.51 5.27
C MET A 99 1.73 -2.95 5.05
N GLY A 100 1.86 -3.39 3.81
CA GLY A 100 1.55 -4.75 3.40
C GLY A 100 2.13 -5.07 2.04
N TRP A 101 1.82 -6.26 1.55
CA TRP A 101 2.06 -6.65 0.17
C TRP A 101 0.82 -7.31 -0.41
N LEU A 102 0.64 -7.17 -1.72
CA LEU A 102 -0.25 -8.03 -2.51
C LEU A 102 0.59 -9.02 -3.30
N SER A 103 0.03 -10.18 -3.63
CA SER A 103 0.71 -11.22 -4.42
C SER A 103 -0.06 -11.56 -5.68
N SER A 104 0.62 -11.61 -6.82
CA SER A 104 0.04 -12.05 -8.09
C SER A 104 -0.29 -13.56 -8.11
N GLU A 105 0.01 -14.29 -7.04
CA GLU A 105 -0.33 -15.71 -6.90
C GLU A 105 -1.62 -15.95 -6.09
N ASN A 106 -2.18 -14.92 -5.45
CA ASN A 106 -3.36 -15.08 -4.59
C ASN A 106 -4.66 -15.17 -5.38
N ASN A 107 -4.99 -14.14 -6.18
CA ASN A 107 -6.21 -14.10 -6.98
C ASN A 107 -6.07 -13.17 -8.19
N VAL A 108 -7.06 -13.21 -9.09
CA VAL A 108 -7.07 -12.42 -10.34
C VAL A 108 -7.08 -10.92 -10.06
N ILE A 109 -7.69 -10.46 -8.97
CA ILE A 109 -7.75 -9.05 -8.61
C ILE A 109 -6.39 -8.55 -8.10
N GLU A 110 -5.76 -9.28 -7.19
CA GLU A 110 -4.40 -8.98 -6.74
C GLU A 110 -3.41 -9.04 -7.91
N SER A 111 -3.56 -10.01 -8.82
CA SER A 111 -2.75 -10.09 -10.04
C SER A 111 -2.92 -8.86 -10.92
N PHE A 112 -4.16 -8.37 -11.08
CA PHE A 112 -4.45 -7.16 -11.83
C PHE A 112 -3.80 -5.94 -11.17
N PHE A 113 -3.96 -5.77 -9.86
CA PHE A 113 -3.40 -4.61 -9.16
C PHE A 113 -1.89 -4.67 -9.01
N CYS A 114 -1.26 -5.84 -8.94
CA CYS A 114 0.20 -5.94 -8.99
C CYS A 114 0.78 -5.36 -10.30
N THR A 115 -0.03 -5.27 -11.37
CA THR A 115 0.37 -4.61 -12.63
C THR A 115 0.01 -3.14 -12.72
N ASP A 116 -0.44 -2.54 -11.62
CA ASP A 116 -0.86 -1.15 -11.55
C ASP A 116 0.01 -0.36 -10.57
N TYR A 117 -0.01 0.96 -10.74
CA TYR A 117 0.67 1.94 -9.89
C TYR A 117 -0.31 3.07 -9.60
N PHE A 118 -0.53 3.40 -8.33
CA PHE A 118 -1.31 4.58 -7.98
C PHE A 118 -0.95 5.17 -6.62
N ILE A 119 -1.20 6.47 -6.49
CA ILE A 119 -1.08 7.21 -5.24
C ILE A 119 -2.40 7.95 -5.00
N ILE A 120 -3.02 7.71 -3.85
CA ILE A 120 -4.20 8.45 -3.39
C ILE A 120 -3.72 9.37 -2.28
N ASP A 121 -3.88 10.68 -2.46
CA ASP A 121 -3.59 11.68 -1.43
C ASP A 121 -4.84 12.50 -1.13
N SER A 122 -5.63 11.99 -0.20
CA SER A 122 -6.82 12.64 0.32
C SER A 122 -6.61 13.11 1.76
N LYS A 123 -7.54 13.94 2.27
CA LYS A 123 -7.43 14.52 3.61
C LYS A 123 -7.32 13.47 4.73
N ASN A 124 -8.05 12.37 4.59
CA ASN A 124 -8.21 11.35 5.64
C ASN A 124 -7.48 10.03 5.32
N ILE A 125 -7.18 9.80 4.04
CA ILE A 125 -6.55 8.57 3.55
C ILE A 125 -5.40 8.97 2.63
N TYR A 126 -4.22 8.41 2.90
CA TYR A 126 -3.12 8.39 1.95
C TYR A 126 -2.77 6.94 1.64
N ILE A 127 -2.70 6.59 0.35
CA ILE A 127 -2.31 5.27 -0.11
C ILE A 127 -1.20 5.47 -1.14
N ASP A 128 -0.08 4.79 -0.92
CA ASP A 128 1.00 4.70 -1.89
C ASP A 128 1.17 3.24 -2.31
N TYR A 129 0.77 2.97 -3.55
CA TYR A 129 0.88 1.68 -4.21
C TYR A 129 1.86 1.83 -5.40
N SER A 130 3.06 2.36 -5.12
CA SER A 130 4.06 2.67 -6.16
C SER A 130 5.17 1.64 -6.34
N VAL A 131 5.31 0.71 -5.40
CA VAL A 131 6.52 -0.10 -5.28
C VAL A 131 6.31 -1.46 -5.90
N ASP A 132 7.08 -1.78 -6.95
CA ASP A 132 7.00 -3.04 -7.69
C ASP A 132 5.65 -3.23 -8.43
N GLY A 133 5.01 -2.13 -8.87
CA GLY A 133 4.00 -2.18 -9.93
C GLY A 133 4.65 -2.49 -11.28
N TRP A 134 4.12 -3.45 -12.04
CA TRP A 134 4.72 -3.94 -13.29
C TRP A 134 4.76 -2.92 -14.44
#